data_AF-A0A519I716-F1
#
_entry.id   AF-A0A519I716-F1
#
_cell.length_a   1.000
_cell.length_b   1.000
_cell.length_c   1.000
_cell.angle_alpha   90.00
_cell.angle_beta   90.00
_cell.angle_gamma   90.00
#
_symmetry.space_group_name_H-M   'P 1'
#
loop_
_entity.id
_entity.type
_entity.pdbx_description
1 polymer ?
#
loop_
_entity_poly.entity_id
_entity_poly.type
_entity_poly.pdbx_seq_one_letter_code
_entity_poly.pdbx_strand_id
1 'polypeptide(L)'
;MTQDLFRQDAYLRECSAQITAITDTGIVLDQTVFYPLGGGQAGDSGVLVLGDGSEIAIADTRKGKDAEGRPTSDIVHVPAAGQEERLVAAAHPLTVASISDEELDANPSLVKSMSVQPPRGTGRIRTIRIGGTAHNDLPVDLQPCGGTHVANTAEIGAIVVTKIEKKSATTRRVVLGFAQ
;
A
#
# COMPACT_ATOMS: atom_id res chain seq x y z
N MET A 1 9.83 15.70 -4.04
CA MET A 1 9.28 16.99 -4.49
C MET A 1 8.35 16.74 -5.63
N THR A 2 7.08 17.07 -5.45
CA THR A 2 6.04 16.97 -6.49
C THR A 2 5.99 18.26 -7.31
N GLN A 3 5.80 18.16 -8.62
CA GLN A 3 5.53 19.28 -9.51
C GLN A 3 4.04 19.65 -9.48
N ASP A 4 3.75 20.89 -9.04
CA ASP A 4 2.40 21.45 -8.91
C ASP A 4 1.82 21.89 -10.28
N LEU A 5 1.25 20.97 -11.08
CA LEU A 5 0.72 21.31 -12.42
C LEU A 5 -0.48 22.26 -12.36
N PHE A 6 -1.31 22.15 -11.31
CA PHE A 6 -2.46 23.02 -11.06
C PHE A 6 -2.11 24.52 -10.89
N ARG A 7 -0.85 24.85 -10.60
CA ARG A 7 -0.37 26.25 -10.55
C ARG A 7 0.01 26.80 -11.93
N GLN A 8 0.31 25.91 -12.88
CA GLN A 8 0.69 26.28 -14.24
C GLN A 8 -0.56 26.42 -15.11
N ASP A 9 -1.52 25.49 -14.95
CA ASP A 9 -2.82 25.54 -15.60
C ASP A 9 -3.90 25.03 -14.64
N ALA A 10 -4.77 25.94 -14.20
CA ALA A 10 -5.87 25.62 -13.29
C ALA A 10 -7.03 24.85 -13.97
N TYR A 11 -7.02 24.74 -15.30
CA TYR A 11 -8.02 24.00 -16.08
C TYR A 11 -7.54 22.60 -16.50
N LEU A 12 -6.28 22.25 -16.25
CA LEU A 12 -5.73 20.94 -16.53
C LEU A 12 -6.35 19.89 -15.59
N ARG A 13 -7.05 18.90 -16.16
CA ARG A 13 -7.80 17.89 -15.39
C ARG A 13 -7.12 16.53 -15.30
N GLU A 14 -6.10 16.28 -16.12
CA GLU A 14 -5.42 15.00 -16.21
C GLU A 14 -3.93 15.20 -16.49
N CYS A 15 -3.10 14.29 -15.98
CA CYS A 15 -1.67 14.22 -16.26
C CYS A 15 -1.17 12.78 -16.11
N SER A 16 -0.08 12.45 -16.79
CA SER A 16 0.71 11.24 -16.48
C SER A 16 1.68 11.55 -15.35
N ALA A 17 1.85 10.62 -14.41
CA ALA A 17 2.74 10.77 -13.27
C ALA A 17 3.32 9.42 -12.85
N GLN A 18 4.44 9.45 -12.13
CA GLN A 18 5.07 8.29 -11.51
C GLN A 18 4.89 8.33 -10.00
N ILE A 19 4.59 7.18 -9.40
CA ILE A 19 4.59 7.01 -7.94
C ILE A 19 6.03 7.09 -7.46
N THR A 20 6.32 8.06 -6.59
CA THR A 20 7.65 8.24 -5.99
C THR A 20 7.72 7.66 -4.59
N ALA A 21 6.59 7.60 -3.87
CA ALA A 21 6.49 6.94 -2.57
C ALA A 21 5.05 6.48 -2.27
N ILE A 22 4.94 5.42 -1.47
CA ILE A 22 3.72 5.00 -0.80
C ILE A 22 4.01 5.06 0.71
N THR A 23 3.24 5.85 1.43
CA THR A 23 3.41 6.05 2.88
C THR A 23 2.16 5.59 3.63
N ASP A 24 2.23 5.65 4.95
CA ASP A 24 1.07 5.44 5.83
C ASP A 24 -0.03 6.50 5.67
N THR A 25 0.29 7.65 5.07
CA THR A 25 -0.63 8.77 4.88
C THR A 25 -1.18 8.88 3.46
N GLY A 26 -0.58 8.19 2.48
CA GLY A 26 -1.09 8.12 1.11
C GLY A 26 -0.01 7.93 0.05
N ILE A 27 -0.36 8.29 -1.19
CA ILE A 27 0.47 8.09 -2.38
C ILE A 27 1.11 9.43 -2.79
N VAL A 28 2.42 9.43 -3.03
CA VAL A 28 3.16 10.60 -3.49
C VAL A 28 3.58 10.40 -4.94
N LEU A 29 3.33 11.42 -5.76
CA LEU A 29 3.64 11.45 -7.18
C LEU A 29 4.76 12.45 -7.49
N ASP A 30 5.46 12.26 -8.61
CA ASP A 30 6.44 13.22 -9.13
C ASP A 30 5.79 14.53 -9.62
N GLN A 31 4.57 14.46 -10.14
CA GLN A 31 3.75 15.60 -10.59
C GLN A 31 2.26 15.32 -10.38
N THR A 32 1.45 16.37 -10.23
CA THR A 32 0.00 16.22 -10.04
C THR A 32 -0.81 17.45 -10.44
N VAL A 33 -2.03 17.21 -10.91
CA VAL A 33 -3.10 18.21 -11.09
C VAL A 33 -3.94 18.42 -9.84
N PHE A 34 -3.80 17.56 -8.82
CA PHE A 34 -4.61 17.65 -7.60
C PHE A 34 -4.10 18.76 -6.70
N TYR A 35 -4.97 19.71 -6.38
CA TYR A 35 -4.70 20.73 -5.38
C TYR A 35 -4.73 20.12 -3.96
N PRO A 36 -3.66 20.27 -3.15
CA PRO A 36 -3.68 19.84 -1.77
C PRO A 36 -4.40 20.86 -0.88
N LEU A 37 -5.20 20.38 0.08
CA LEU A 37 -5.93 21.22 1.02
C LEU A 37 -5.04 22.32 1.62
N GLY A 38 -5.50 23.57 1.52
CA GLY A 38 -4.75 24.75 1.92
C GLY A 38 -5.51 26.04 1.66
N GLY A 39 -5.17 27.12 2.37
CA GLY A 39 -5.76 28.45 2.13
C GLY A 39 -7.29 28.55 2.33
N GLY A 40 -7.89 27.62 3.08
CA GLY A 40 -9.35 27.51 3.24
C GLY A 40 -10.06 26.73 2.11
N GLN A 41 -9.32 26.28 1.09
CA GLN A 41 -9.83 25.44 0.02
C GLN A 41 -9.65 23.96 0.38
N ALA A 42 -10.68 23.15 0.10
CA ALA A 42 -10.63 21.70 0.24
C ALA A 42 -9.60 21.09 -0.74
N GLY A 43 -9.01 19.95 -0.35
CA GLY A 43 -8.17 19.19 -1.26
C GLY A 43 -9.00 18.56 -2.37
N ASP A 44 -8.39 18.41 -3.54
CA ASP A 44 -9.05 17.77 -4.67
C ASP A 44 -9.25 16.27 -4.44
N SER A 45 -10.30 15.75 -5.08
CA SER A 45 -10.65 14.34 -5.15
C SER A 45 -10.76 13.92 -6.62
N GLY A 46 -10.62 12.63 -6.90
CA GLY A 46 -10.54 12.13 -8.28
C GLY A 46 -10.08 10.69 -8.33
N VAL A 47 -9.40 10.32 -9.42
CA VAL A 47 -8.90 8.95 -9.64
C VAL A 47 -7.46 8.94 -10.11
N LEU A 48 -6.69 7.94 -9.67
CA LEU A 48 -5.43 7.55 -10.29
C LEU A 48 -5.68 6.31 -11.15
N VAL A 49 -5.42 6.40 -12.45
CA VAL A 49 -5.53 5.27 -13.38
C VAL A 49 -4.15 4.61 -13.49
N LEU A 50 -4.06 3.32 -13.14
CA LEU A 50 -2.83 2.54 -13.21
C LEU A 50 -2.58 2.03 -14.64
N GLY A 51 -1.36 1.53 -14.90
CA GLY A 51 -0.95 1.05 -16.23
C GLY A 51 -1.77 -0.14 -16.75
N ASP A 52 -2.44 -0.89 -15.86
CA ASP A 52 -3.37 -1.97 -16.20
C ASP A 52 -4.82 -1.50 -16.41
N GLY A 53 -5.07 -0.19 -16.34
CA GLY A 53 -6.39 0.43 -16.46
C GLY A 53 -7.21 0.42 -15.17
N SER A 54 -6.70 -0.14 -14.07
CA SER A 54 -7.41 -0.14 -12.80
C SER A 54 -7.33 1.24 -12.12
N GLU A 55 -8.39 1.64 -11.40
CA GLU A 55 -8.53 3.01 -10.88
C GLU A 55 -8.50 3.06 -9.35
N ILE A 56 -7.60 3.83 -8.75
CA ILE A 56 -7.61 4.16 -7.31
C ILE A 56 -8.39 5.45 -7.11
N ALA A 57 -9.52 5.38 -6.42
CA ALA A 57 -10.26 6.57 -6.02
C ALA A 57 -9.49 7.34 -4.93
N ILE A 58 -9.30 8.64 -5.14
CA ILE A 58 -8.67 9.57 -4.20
C ILE A 58 -9.77 10.41 -3.56
N ALA A 59 -9.92 10.27 -2.24
CA ALA A 59 -10.91 11.02 -1.48
C ALA A 59 -10.45 12.43 -1.13
N ASP A 60 -9.14 12.65 -1.01
CA ASP A 60 -8.57 13.92 -0.56
C ASP A 60 -7.11 14.03 -0.96
N THR A 61 -6.61 15.27 -1.01
CA THR A 61 -5.22 15.57 -1.34
C THR A 61 -4.63 16.52 -0.30
N ARG A 62 -3.45 16.19 0.24
CA ARG A 62 -2.84 16.88 1.39
C ARG A 62 -1.40 17.26 1.12
N LYS A 63 -0.91 18.31 1.80
CA LYS A 63 0.53 18.61 1.85
C LYS A 63 1.26 17.55 2.67
N GLY A 64 2.35 17.02 2.11
CA GLY A 64 3.25 16.11 2.80
C GLY A 64 3.89 16.75 4.03
N LYS A 65 4.29 15.92 4.98
CA LYS A 65 4.95 16.33 6.23
C LYS A 65 6.13 15.43 6.52
N ASP A 66 7.19 16.01 7.08
CA ASP A 66 8.33 15.24 7.59
C ASP A 66 8.03 14.60 8.96
N ALA A 67 9.02 13.89 9.52
CA ALA A 67 8.90 13.20 10.81
C ALA A 67 8.60 14.17 11.97
N GLU A 68 8.99 15.44 11.85
CA GLU A 68 8.72 16.51 12.81
C GLU A 68 7.38 17.23 12.54
N GLY A 69 6.63 16.80 11.52
CA GLY A 69 5.34 17.36 11.14
C GLY A 69 5.40 18.65 10.34
N ARG A 70 6.60 19.07 9.89
CA ARG A 70 6.79 20.27 9.07
C ARG A 70 6.37 19.99 7.63
N PRO A 71 5.72 20.93 6.93
CA PRO A 71 5.33 20.73 5.54
C PRO A 71 6.53 20.46 4.62
N THR A 72 6.38 19.48 3.72
CA THR A 72 7.35 19.21 2.64
C THR A 72 6.81 19.72 1.30
N SER A 73 7.60 19.56 0.24
CA SER A 73 7.17 19.82 -1.14
C SER A 73 6.44 18.62 -1.78
N ASP A 74 6.13 17.60 -1.01
CA ASP A 74 5.37 16.46 -1.51
C ASP A 74 3.87 16.71 -1.41
N ILE A 75 3.13 16.13 -2.35
CA ILE A 75 1.67 16.10 -2.33
C ILE A 75 1.22 14.66 -2.13
N VAL A 76 0.42 14.47 -1.09
CA VAL A 76 -0.07 13.16 -0.65
C VAL A 76 -1.51 13.00 -1.11
N HIS A 77 -1.74 12.01 -1.97
CA HIS A 77 -3.06 11.63 -2.46
C HIS A 77 -3.59 10.54 -1.53
N VAL A 78 -4.72 10.80 -0.88
CA VAL A 78 -5.33 9.92 0.13
C VAL A 78 -6.35 9.03 -0.57
N PRO A 79 -6.12 7.71 -0.66
CA PRO A 79 -7.11 6.80 -1.23
C PRO A 79 -8.42 6.86 -0.44
N ALA A 80 -9.54 6.69 -1.14
CA ALA A 80 -10.84 6.52 -0.51
C ALA A 80 -10.87 5.26 0.38
N ALA A 81 -11.82 5.20 1.30
CA ALA A 81 -12.05 3.97 2.08
C ALA A 81 -12.52 2.82 1.16
N GLY A 82 -12.23 1.57 1.52
CA GLY A 82 -12.64 0.37 0.78
C GLY A 82 -11.72 0.00 -0.39
N GLN A 83 -10.61 0.72 -0.59
CA GLN A 83 -9.67 0.34 -1.65
C GLN A 83 -8.96 -0.99 -1.34
N GLU A 84 -8.96 -1.46 -0.09
CA GLU A 84 -8.45 -2.76 0.34
C GLU A 84 -9.19 -3.95 -0.28
N GLU A 85 -10.49 -3.83 -0.57
CA GLU A 85 -11.27 -4.89 -1.22
C GLU A 85 -10.70 -5.25 -2.60
N ARG A 86 -10.02 -4.29 -3.23
CA ARG A 86 -9.39 -4.48 -4.55
C ARG A 86 -8.23 -5.45 -4.51
N LEU A 87 -7.52 -5.59 -3.39
CA LEU A 87 -6.43 -6.58 -3.27
C LEU A 87 -6.96 -8.02 -3.35
N VAL A 88 -8.17 -8.24 -2.82
CA VAL A 88 -8.87 -9.51 -2.94
C VAL A 88 -9.42 -9.66 -4.37
N ALA A 89 -10.11 -8.64 -4.87
CA ALA A 89 -10.74 -8.67 -6.19
C ALA A 89 -9.74 -8.79 -7.37
N ALA A 90 -8.51 -8.30 -7.20
CA ALA A 90 -7.44 -8.42 -8.19
C ALA A 90 -6.94 -9.86 -8.41
N ALA A 91 -7.42 -10.83 -7.62
CA ALA A 91 -7.18 -12.25 -7.81
C ALA A 91 -5.69 -12.59 -7.95
N HIS A 92 -4.86 -12.07 -7.04
CA HIS A 92 -3.43 -12.28 -7.07
C HIS A 92 -3.10 -13.75 -6.76
N PRO A 93 -2.23 -14.39 -7.58
CA PRO A 93 -1.78 -15.74 -7.30
C PRO A 93 -0.91 -15.78 -6.05
N LEU A 94 -1.03 -16.87 -5.29
CA LEU A 94 -0.18 -17.18 -4.16
C LEU A 94 0.80 -18.27 -4.56
N THR A 95 2.08 -18.03 -4.30
CA THR A 95 3.15 -19.02 -4.54
C THR A 95 3.92 -19.31 -3.26
N VAL A 96 4.16 -20.60 -3.02
CA VAL A 96 5.01 -21.05 -1.93
C VAL A 96 6.44 -21.14 -2.45
N ALA A 97 7.37 -20.50 -1.75
CA ALA A 97 8.79 -20.54 -2.05
C ALA A 97 9.60 -20.85 -0.78
N SER A 98 10.92 -20.85 -0.92
CA SER A 98 11.83 -20.94 0.21
C SER A 98 13.01 -20.01 0.00
N ILE A 99 13.47 -19.38 1.07
CA ILE A 99 14.71 -18.59 1.09
C ILE A 99 15.72 -19.23 2.06
N SER A 100 17.01 -18.92 1.91
CA SER A 100 18.04 -19.32 2.87
C SER A 100 18.07 -18.41 4.10
N ASP A 101 18.83 -18.80 5.12
CA ASP A 101 19.08 -17.95 6.29
C ASP A 101 19.82 -16.66 5.89
N GLU A 102 20.75 -16.74 4.94
CA GLU A 102 21.51 -15.60 4.42
C GLU A 102 20.64 -14.63 3.62
N GLU A 103 19.72 -15.15 2.80
CA GLU A 103 18.76 -14.32 2.05
C GLU A 103 17.80 -13.57 2.99
N LEU A 104 17.43 -14.20 4.11
CA LEU A 104 16.65 -13.54 5.16
C LEU A 104 17.46 -12.46 5.88
N ASP A 105 18.72 -12.71 6.22
CA ASP A 105 19.61 -11.71 6.83
C ASP A 105 19.87 -10.51 5.91
N ALA A 106 19.94 -10.75 4.59
CA ALA A 106 20.06 -9.68 3.60
C ALA A 106 18.78 -8.83 3.49
N ASN A 107 17.62 -9.37 3.91
CA ASN A 107 16.31 -8.72 3.79
C ASN A 107 15.51 -8.78 5.11
N PRO A 108 15.99 -8.11 6.19
CA PRO A 108 15.38 -8.22 7.51
C PRO A 108 13.94 -7.67 7.56
N SER A 109 13.55 -6.80 6.62
CA SER A 109 12.18 -6.28 6.48
C SER A 109 11.13 -7.33 6.12
N LEU A 110 11.54 -8.53 5.68
CA LEU A 110 10.64 -9.67 5.46
C LEU A 110 10.02 -10.17 6.78
N VAL A 111 10.70 -9.99 7.91
CA VAL A 111 10.19 -10.33 9.24
C VAL A 111 9.36 -9.15 9.77
N LYS A 112 8.08 -9.14 9.45
CA LYS A 112 7.14 -8.09 9.89
C LYS A 112 6.60 -8.30 11.31
N SER A 113 6.87 -9.45 11.92
CA SER A 113 6.45 -9.76 13.29
C SER A 113 7.41 -9.16 14.31
N MET A 114 6.86 -8.49 15.33
CA MET A 114 7.66 -7.92 16.42
C MET A 114 8.09 -8.96 17.46
N SER A 115 7.50 -10.16 17.48
CA SER A 115 7.65 -11.10 18.61
C SER A 115 8.04 -12.52 18.20
N VAL A 116 7.89 -12.87 16.92
CA VAL A 116 8.12 -14.24 16.43
C VAL A 116 9.05 -14.19 15.25
N GLN A 117 10.19 -14.89 15.38
CA GLN A 117 11.15 -15.05 14.30
C GLN A 117 10.92 -16.39 13.59
N PRO A 118 11.20 -16.46 12.27
CA PRO A 118 11.22 -17.72 11.56
C PRO A 118 12.27 -18.67 12.15
N PRO A 119 12.02 -20.00 12.17
CA PRO A 119 12.99 -20.96 12.66
C PRO A 119 14.24 -20.97 11.77
N ARG A 120 15.41 -20.74 12.39
CA ARG A 120 16.72 -20.64 11.71
C ARG A 120 17.49 -21.95 11.78
N GLY A 121 18.47 -22.15 10.90
CA GLY A 121 19.38 -23.30 10.94
C GLY A 121 18.81 -24.57 10.30
N THR A 122 17.65 -24.48 9.64
CA THR A 122 17.09 -25.54 8.79
C THR A 122 17.62 -25.46 7.34
N GLY A 123 18.35 -24.40 7.01
CA GLY A 123 18.88 -24.12 5.67
C GLY A 123 17.84 -23.63 4.66
N ARG A 124 16.53 -23.78 4.94
CA ARG A 124 15.44 -23.32 4.08
C ARG A 124 14.26 -22.83 4.90
N ILE A 125 13.94 -21.55 4.77
CA ILE A 125 12.81 -20.89 5.41
C ILE A 125 11.67 -20.79 4.39
N ARG A 126 10.52 -21.39 4.71
CA ARG A 126 9.33 -21.33 3.85
C ARG A 126 8.79 -19.91 3.78
N THR A 127 8.58 -19.42 2.56
CA THR A 127 8.00 -18.10 2.28
C THR A 127 6.72 -18.21 1.46
N ILE A 128 5.85 -17.23 1.67
CA ILE A 128 4.62 -17.04 0.91
C ILE A 128 4.78 -15.75 0.13
N ARG A 129 4.58 -15.84 -1.19
CA ARG A 129 4.52 -14.70 -2.09
C ARG A 129 3.08 -14.52 -2.55
N ILE A 130 2.58 -13.29 -2.46
CA ILE A 130 1.26 -12.89 -2.96
C ILE A 130 1.47 -11.90 -4.10
N GLY A 131 0.96 -12.22 -5.29
CA GLY A 131 1.13 -11.41 -6.49
C GLY A 131 2.54 -11.47 -7.11
N GLY A 132 2.64 -10.97 -8.35
CA GLY A 132 3.83 -11.05 -9.20
C GLY A 132 4.02 -12.44 -9.82
N THR A 133 4.37 -12.48 -11.12
CA THR A 133 4.49 -13.77 -11.87
C THR A 133 5.91 -14.16 -12.23
N ALA A 134 6.89 -13.25 -12.19
CA ALA A 134 8.30 -13.53 -12.47
C ALA A 134 9.21 -12.35 -12.06
N HIS A 135 10.53 -12.56 -12.15
CA HIS A 135 11.70 -11.78 -11.70
C HIS A 135 11.69 -10.23 -11.75
N ASN A 136 10.70 -9.56 -12.33
CA ASN A 136 10.64 -8.09 -12.42
C ASN A 136 9.35 -7.44 -11.88
N ASP A 137 8.34 -8.22 -11.48
CA ASP A 137 7.14 -7.66 -10.82
C ASP A 137 7.32 -7.71 -9.31
N LEU A 138 7.23 -6.55 -8.66
CA LEU A 138 7.21 -6.46 -7.21
C LEU A 138 5.98 -7.21 -6.68
N PRO A 139 6.14 -8.20 -5.78
CA PRO A 139 5.00 -8.87 -5.19
C PRO A 139 4.22 -7.89 -4.31
N VAL A 140 2.92 -8.14 -4.15
CA VAL A 140 2.09 -7.41 -3.17
C VAL A 140 2.63 -7.67 -1.76
N ASP A 141 3.00 -8.92 -1.48
CA ASP A 141 3.60 -9.30 -0.21
C ASP A 141 4.52 -10.52 -0.35
N LEU A 142 5.60 -10.55 0.45
CA LEU A 142 6.51 -11.68 0.58
C LEU A 142 6.89 -11.84 2.05
N GLN A 143 6.52 -12.96 2.67
CA GLN A 143 6.75 -13.18 4.09
C GLN A 143 7.14 -14.64 4.42
N PRO A 144 8.04 -14.86 5.41
CA PRO A 144 8.24 -16.16 6.02
C PRO A 144 6.98 -16.61 6.77
N CYS A 145 6.39 -17.74 6.38
CA CYS A 145 5.18 -18.26 7.02
C CYS A 145 5.11 -19.80 6.93
N GLY A 146 4.78 -20.45 8.04
CA GLY A 146 4.58 -21.90 8.14
C GLY A 146 3.12 -22.37 8.03
N GLY A 147 2.16 -21.45 7.90
CA GLY A 147 0.73 -21.76 7.87
C GLY A 147 0.21 -22.29 6.52
N THR A 148 -1.06 -22.70 6.50
CA THR A 148 -1.81 -23.06 5.30
C THR A 148 -2.37 -21.82 4.61
N HIS A 149 -2.42 -21.83 3.27
CA HIS A 149 -2.87 -20.70 2.46
C HIS A 149 -3.73 -21.17 1.28
N VAL A 150 -4.63 -20.29 0.82
CA VAL A 150 -5.34 -20.41 -0.46
C VAL A 150 -4.38 -20.22 -1.65
N ALA A 151 -4.76 -20.66 -2.84
CA ALA A 151 -3.91 -20.52 -4.03
C ALA A 151 -4.07 -19.14 -4.70
N ASN A 152 -5.16 -18.43 -4.43
CA ASN A 152 -5.45 -17.12 -5.00
C ASN A 152 -6.18 -16.21 -4.00
N THR A 153 -5.91 -14.90 -4.02
CA THR A 153 -6.57 -13.95 -3.11
C THR A 153 -8.09 -13.91 -3.29
N ALA A 154 -8.63 -14.22 -4.47
CA ALA A 154 -10.07 -14.27 -4.71
C ALA A 154 -10.78 -15.35 -3.87
N GLU A 155 -10.07 -16.42 -3.46
CA GLU A 155 -10.64 -17.49 -2.62
C GLU A 155 -10.92 -17.03 -1.17
N ILE A 156 -10.37 -15.88 -0.74
CA ILE A 156 -10.62 -15.29 0.57
C ILE A 156 -12.09 -14.85 0.69
N GLY A 157 -12.69 -14.43 -0.43
CA GLY A 157 -14.01 -13.81 -0.45
C GLY A 157 -13.99 -12.37 0.07
N ALA A 158 -15.15 -11.73 0.07
CA ALA A 158 -15.28 -10.34 0.51
C ALA A 158 -14.94 -10.19 2.00
N ILE A 159 -14.10 -9.22 2.33
CA ILE A 159 -13.70 -8.89 3.70
C ILE A 159 -14.26 -7.54 4.09
N VAL A 160 -14.55 -7.36 5.38
CA VAL A 160 -15.04 -6.09 5.93
C VAL A 160 -14.29 -5.75 7.21
N VAL A 161 -13.99 -4.47 7.40
CA VAL A 161 -13.51 -3.96 8.68
C VAL A 161 -14.69 -3.82 9.63
N THR A 162 -14.82 -4.77 10.55
CA THR A 162 -15.93 -4.79 11.53
C THR A 162 -15.72 -3.83 12.69
N LYS A 163 -14.46 -3.59 13.06
CA LYS A 163 -14.11 -2.73 14.20
C LYS A 163 -12.68 -2.21 14.08
N ILE A 164 -12.48 -0.93 14.42
CA ILE A 164 -11.16 -0.34 14.65
C ILE A 164 -11.10 0.18 16.07
N GLU A 165 -10.16 -0.32 16.88
CA GLU A 165 -9.94 0.11 18.26
C GLU A 165 -8.59 0.83 18.40
N LYS A 166 -8.59 1.99 19.04
CA LYS A 166 -7.35 2.62 19.50
C LYS A 166 -6.79 1.87 20.70
N LYS A 167 -5.57 1.33 20.58
CA LYS A 167 -4.87 0.67 21.70
C LYS A 167 -3.85 1.58 22.39
N SER A 168 -3.18 2.43 21.62
CA SER A 168 -2.22 3.42 22.15
C SER A 168 -2.18 4.66 21.24
N ALA A 169 -1.24 5.58 21.47
CA ALA A 169 -1.01 6.69 20.54
C ALA A 169 -0.73 6.18 19.11
N THR A 170 0.17 5.20 18.97
CA THR A 170 0.71 4.69 17.71
C THR A 170 0.12 3.34 17.27
N THR A 171 -0.66 2.66 18.11
CA THR A 171 -1.22 1.34 17.79
C THR A 171 -2.74 1.38 17.63
N ARG A 172 -3.23 0.76 16.55
CA ARG A 172 -4.65 0.47 16.32
C ARG A 172 -4.82 -1.04 16.17
N ARG A 173 -5.92 -1.58 16.68
CA ARG A 173 -6.37 -2.95 16.39
C ARG A 173 -7.47 -2.86 15.35
N VAL A 174 -7.25 -3.51 14.22
CA VAL A 174 -8.26 -3.66 13.16
C VAL A 174 -8.81 -5.08 13.26
N VAL A 175 -10.15 -5.21 13.34
CA VAL A 175 -10.85 -6.49 13.38
C VAL A 175 -11.51 -6.69 12.02
N LEU A 176 -11.05 -7.70 11.30
CA LEU A 176 -11.58 -8.09 10.01
C LEU A 176 -12.64 -9.19 10.19
N GLY A 177 -13.68 -9.14 9.37
CA GLY A 177 -14.66 -10.21 9.20
C GLY A 177 -14.81 -10.55 7.72
N PHE A 178 -15.43 -11.69 7.43
CA PHE A 178 -15.87 -12.03 6.07
C PHE A 178 -17.28 -11.47 5.88
N ALA A 179 -17.52 -10.77 4.77
CA ALA A 179 -18.87 -10.41 4.36
C ALA A 179 -19.64 -11.70 4.05
N GLN A 180 -20.79 -11.85 4.70
CA GLN A 180 -21.74 -12.93 4.44
C GLN A 180 -22.68 -12.57 3.29
#